data_AF-A0A4S8RN96-F1
#
_entry.id   AF-A0A4S8RN96-F1
#
_cell.length_a   1.000
_cell.length_b   1.000
_cell.length_c   1.000
_cell.angle_alpha   90.00
_cell.angle_beta   90.00
_cell.angle_gamma   90.00
#
_symmetry.space_group_name_H-M   'P 1'
#
loop_
_entity.id
_entity.type
_entity.pdbx_description
1 polymer ?
#
loop_
_entity_poly.entity_id
_entity_poly.type
_entity_poly.pdbx_seq_one_letter_code
_entity_poly.pdbx_strand_id
1 'polypeptide(L)'
;MSLFKKQPKIEVKPSPTDQKLYRAGWMVVAFNVFLVLGVYFDLPETIPTHFNFQGRVDGYGPKSTLWAIPMLSAGLYLAMGLIATKLKPWLMNYPVKVTEENAPKLYPLALRMLSVMNFCFVMAFLITTGIILLKIKGWINTADVQLLIGLWVLNGLIPLYYVYKMVVVAREQV
;
A
#
# COMPACT_ATOMS: atom_id res chain seq x y z
N MET A 1 18.34 -17.31 23.90
CA MET A 1 17.37 -17.81 22.90
C MET A 1 17.58 -17.00 21.63
N SER A 2 18.14 -17.59 20.57
CA SER A 2 18.37 -16.85 19.32
C SER A 2 17.02 -16.45 18.72
N LEU A 3 16.74 -15.15 18.66
CA LEU A 3 15.57 -14.56 17.97
C LEU A 3 15.56 -14.87 16.47
N PHE A 4 16.66 -15.40 15.93
CA PHE A 4 16.82 -15.76 14.53
C PHE A 4 17.19 -17.24 14.43
N LYS A 5 16.20 -18.13 14.55
CA LYS A 5 16.34 -19.46 13.95
C LYS A 5 16.53 -19.25 12.46
N LYS A 6 17.59 -19.84 11.88
CA LYS A 6 17.83 -19.77 10.44
C LYS A 6 16.63 -20.39 9.73
N GLN A 7 15.82 -19.55 9.09
CA GLN A 7 14.71 -20.01 8.28
C GLN A 7 15.26 -20.77 7.05
N PRO A 8 14.52 -21.76 6.53
CA PRO A 8 14.87 -22.49 5.30
C PRO A 8 15.25 -21.55 4.15
N LYS A 9 16.42 -21.75 3.55
CA LYS A 9 16.91 -20.89 2.46
C LYS A 9 16.42 -21.35 1.09
N ILE A 10 15.11 -21.50 0.95
CA ILE A 10 14.49 -21.81 -0.35
C ILE A 10 14.23 -20.53 -1.12
N GLU A 11 14.57 -20.53 -2.41
CA GLU A 11 14.31 -19.39 -3.27
C GLU A 11 12.89 -19.46 -3.83
N VAL A 12 12.11 -18.41 -3.57
CA VAL A 12 10.76 -18.24 -4.10
C VAL A 12 10.71 -16.90 -4.81
N LYS A 13 10.23 -16.90 -6.05
CA LYS A 13 10.06 -15.69 -6.86
C LYS A 13 8.62 -15.22 -6.81
N PRO A 14 8.36 -13.90 -6.95
CA PRO A 14 7.01 -13.37 -7.11
C PRO A 14 6.28 -14.05 -8.27
N SER A 15 5.03 -14.44 -8.02
CA SER A 15 4.17 -15.11 -9.00
C SER A 15 3.82 -14.16 -10.16
N PRO A 16 3.32 -14.68 -11.30
CA PRO A 16 2.88 -13.83 -12.42
C PRO A 16 1.81 -12.80 -12.02
N THR A 17 0.92 -13.13 -11.07
CA THR A 17 -0.04 -12.17 -10.53
C THR A 17 0.65 -11.03 -9.78
N ASP A 18 1.66 -11.34 -8.96
CA ASP A 18 2.42 -10.32 -8.22
C ASP A 18 3.13 -9.37 -9.19
N GLN A 19 3.71 -9.93 -10.26
CA GLN A 19 4.37 -9.14 -11.30
C GLN A 19 3.38 -8.22 -12.05
N LYS A 20 2.17 -8.71 -12.34
CA LYS A 20 1.10 -7.89 -12.93
C LYS A 20 0.73 -6.73 -12.00
N LEU A 21 0.57 -6.99 -10.69
CA LEU A 21 0.29 -5.96 -9.69
C LEU A 21 1.42 -4.92 -9.63
N TYR A 22 2.70 -5.34 -9.73
CA TYR A 22 3.83 -4.41 -9.77
C TYR A 22 3.82 -3.47 -10.98
N ARG A 23 3.46 -3.99 -12.16
CA ARG A 23 3.34 -3.17 -13.37
C ARG A 23 2.12 -2.25 -13.27
N ALA A 24 1.00 -2.78 -12.79
CA ALA A 24 -0.23 -2.02 -12.62
C ALA A 24 -0.06 -0.83 -11.65
N GLY A 25 0.59 -1.02 -10.51
CA GLY A 25 0.76 0.08 -9.58
C GLY A 25 1.73 1.15 -10.08
N TRP A 26 2.75 0.82 -10.88
CA TRP A 26 3.54 1.88 -11.56
C TRP A 26 2.71 2.70 -12.55
N MET A 27 1.75 2.09 -13.25
CA MET A 27 0.80 2.83 -14.09
C MET A 27 -0.09 3.75 -13.25
N VAL A 28 -0.55 3.28 -12.07
CA VAL A 28 -1.34 4.09 -11.12
C VAL A 28 -0.51 5.27 -10.56
N VAL A 29 0.74 5.04 -10.19
CA VAL A 29 1.66 6.08 -9.72
C VAL A 29 1.89 7.13 -10.82
N ALA A 30 2.21 6.69 -12.04
CA ALA A 30 2.40 7.58 -13.18
C ALA A 30 1.13 8.40 -13.45
N PHE A 31 -0.04 7.76 -13.45
CA PHE A 31 -1.32 8.44 -13.62
C PHE A 31 -1.54 9.50 -12.52
N ASN A 32 -1.26 9.20 -11.25
CA ASN A 32 -1.40 10.18 -10.17
C ASN A 32 -0.47 11.39 -10.35
N VAL A 33 0.78 11.16 -10.79
CA VAL A 33 1.72 12.24 -11.12
C VAL A 33 1.18 13.13 -12.24
N PHE A 34 0.71 12.53 -13.34
CA PHE A 34 0.15 13.30 -14.47
C PHE A 34 -1.15 14.00 -14.11
N LEU A 35 -1.99 13.40 -13.27
CA LEU A 35 -3.20 14.03 -12.74
C LEU A 35 -2.86 15.31 -12.00
N VAL A 36 -1.91 15.26 -11.05
CA VAL A 36 -1.47 16.45 -10.30
C VAL A 36 -0.88 17.48 -11.25
N LEU A 37 0.01 17.07 -12.17
CA LEU A 37 0.63 17.97 -13.14
C LEU A 37 -0.41 18.71 -13.99
N GLY A 38 -1.44 18.01 -14.48
CA GLY A 38 -2.45 18.55 -15.38
C GLY A 38 -3.40 19.56 -14.74
N VAL A 39 -3.53 19.55 -13.41
CA VAL A 39 -4.42 20.49 -12.69
C VAL A 39 -3.65 21.53 -11.87
N TYR A 40 -2.33 21.35 -11.69
CA TYR A 40 -1.55 22.11 -10.70
C TYR A 40 -1.63 23.63 -10.85
N PHE A 41 -1.58 24.12 -12.09
CA PHE A 41 -1.58 25.56 -12.36
C PHE A 41 -2.94 26.23 -12.14
N ASP A 42 -4.02 25.46 -12.20
CA ASP A 42 -5.39 25.94 -11.99
C ASP A 42 -5.81 25.88 -10.50
N LEU A 43 -4.96 25.32 -9.63
CA LEU A 43 -5.26 25.23 -8.20
C LEU A 43 -5.09 26.59 -7.51
N PRO A 44 -5.97 26.90 -6.53
CA PRO A 44 -5.78 28.05 -5.67
C PRO A 44 -4.46 27.93 -4.90
N GLU A 45 -3.85 29.06 -4.51
CA GLU A 45 -2.58 29.06 -3.79
C GLU A 45 -2.62 28.25 -2.48
N THR A 46 -3.80 28.19 -1.85
CA THR A 46 -4.04 27.44 -0.62
C THR A 46 -5.10 26.36 -0.85
N ILE A 47 -4.80 25.13 -0.44
CA ILE A 47 -5.67 23.95 -0.56
C ILE A 47 -5.88 23.25 0.79
N PRO A 48 -6.94 22.44 0.94
CA PRO A 48 -7.07 21.51 2.06
C PRO A 48 -5.91 20.51 2.09
N THR A 49 -5.31 20.33 3.27
CA THR A 49 -4.18 19.40 3.47
C THR A 49 -4.46 18.35 4.53
N HIS A 50 -5.37 18.63 5.47
CA HIS A 50 -5.75 17.71 6.52
C HIS A 50 -7.27 17.72 6.72
N PHE A 51 -7.80 16.55 7.09
CA PHE A 51 -9.21 16.36 7.41
C PHE A 51 -9.32 15.66 8.76
N ASN A 52 -10.21 16.14 9.61
CA ASN A 52 -10.50 15.51 10.88
C ASN A 52 -11.33 14.22 10.71
N PHE A 53 -11.60 13.49 11.80
CA PHE A 53 -12.43 12.27 11.77
C PHE A 53 -13.87 12.49 11.28
N GLN A 54 -14.37 13.72 11.32
CA GLN A 54 -15.68 14.07 10.78
C GLN A 54 -15.62 14.35 9.26
N GLY A 55 -14.46 14.25 8.62
CA GLY A 55 -14.23 14.57 7.20
C GLY A 55 -14.15 16.06 6.90
N ARG A 56 -14.10 16.92 7.93
CA ARG A 56 -14.02 18.38 7.78
C ARG A 56 -12.56 18.79 7.63
N VAL A 57 -12.33 19.78 6.78
CA VAL A 57 -10.99 20.39 6.63
C VAL A 57 -10.63 21.09 7.94
N ASP A 58 -9.57 20.65 8.58
CA ASP A 58 -8.99 21.28 9.78
C ASP A 58 -7.56 21.77 9.55
N GLY A 59 -7.01 21.54 8.35
CA GLY A 59 -5.71 22.05 7.92
C GLY A 59 -5.73 22.54 6.47
N TYR A 60 -5.10 23.69 6.25
CA TYR A 60 -4.85 24.27 4.93
C TYR A 60 -3.34 24.48 4.73
N GLY A 61 -2.89 24.46 3.47
CA GLY A 61 -1.49 24.69 3.13
C GLY A 61 -1.30 25.05 1.66
N PRO A 62 -0.05 25.37 1.24
CA PRO A 62 0.22 25.78 -0.12
C PRO A 62 -0.06 24.65 -1.11
N LYS A 63 -0.53 24.97 -2.33
CA LYS A 63 -0.85 23.96 -3.37
C LYS A 63 0.30 23.01 -3.70
N SER A 64 1.54 23.42 -3.48
CA SER A 64 2.74 22.58 -3.61
C SER A 64 2.70 21.34 -2.71
N THR A 65 1.98 21.38 -1.59
CA THR A 65 1.81 20.22 -0.70
C THR A 65 1.11 19.04 -1.37
N LEU A 66 0.30 19.26 -2.42
CA LEU A 66 -0.35 18.19 -3.16
C LEU A 66 0.65 17.21 -3.78
N TRP A 67 1.84 17.68 -4.15
CA TRP A 67 2.91 16.84 -4.70
C TRP A 67 3.44 15.80 -3.71
N ALA A 68 3.28 16.02 -2.39
CA ALA A 68 3.71 15.05 -1.40
C ALA A 68 3.02 13.69 -1.59
N ILE A 69 1.76 13.67 -2.03
CA ILE A 69 0.99 12.44 -2.23
C ILE A 69 1.60 11.53 -3.32
N PRO A 70 1.76 11.96 -4.59
CA PRO A 70 2.37 11.13 -5.61
C PRO A 70 3.85 10.82 -5.33
N MET A 71 4.59 11.72 -4.68
CA MET A 71 5.99 11.46 -4.30
C MET A 71 6.12 10.37 -3.23
N LEU A 72 5.32 10.43 -2.16
CA LEU A 72 5.26 9.38 -1.14
C LEU A 72 4.74 8.08 -1.72
N SER A 73 3.74 8.14 -2.59
CA SER A 73 3.21 6.99 -3.32
C SER A 73 4.31 6.28 -4.13
N ALA A 74 5.08 7.02 -4.93
CA ALA A 74 6.18 6.46 -5.71
C ALA A 74 7.30 5.88 -4.83
N GLY A 75 7.71 6.60 -3.79
CA GLY A 75 8.77 6.17 -2.88
C GLY A 75 8.41 4.90 -2.11
N LEU A 76 7.20 4.86 -1.53
CA LEU A 76 6.70 3.67 -0.83
C LEU A 76 6.55 2.49 -1.79
N TYR A 77 6.00 2.74 -2.98
CA TYR A 77 5.78 1.70 -3.98
C TYR A 77 7.08 1.06 -4.45
N LEU A 78 8.10 1.88 -4.70
CA LEU A 78 9.46 1.44 -5.01
C LEU A 78 10.05 0.63 -3.86
N ALA A 79 10.02 1.15 -2.63
CA ALA A 79 10.61 0.48 -1.47
C ALA A 79 10.00 -0.91 -1.23
N MET A 80 8.67 -1.01 -1.24
CA MET A 80 7.96 -2.28 -1.09
C MET A 80 8.19 -3.24 -2.27
N GLY A 81 8.26 -2.72 -3.50
CA GLY A 81 8.61 -3.51 -4.68
C GLY A 81 10.02 -4.08 -4.61
N LEU A 82 10.99 -3.30 -4.13
CA LEU A 82 12.35 -3.75 -3.90
C LEU A 82 12.42 -4.81 -2.79
N ILE A 83 11.70 -4.63 -1.69
CA ILE A 83 11.59 -5.67 -0.65
C ILE A 83 11.07 -6.97 -1.26
N ALA A 84 9.97 -6.94 -1.99
CA ALA A 84 9.37 -8.16 -2.51
C ALA A 84 10.17 -8.83 -3.66
N THR A 85 11.01 -8.08 -4.37
CA THR A 85 11.77 -8.63 -5.52
C THR A 85 13.25 -8.89 -5.24
N LYS A 86 13.83 -8.21 -4.24
CA LYS A 86 15.26 -8.28 -3.91
C LYS A 86 15.53 -8.87 -2.53
N LEU A 87 14.66 -8.64 -1.54
CA LEU A 87 14.84 -9.23 -0.22
C LEU A 87 14.52 -10.72 -0.29
N LYS A 88 15.41 -11.54 0.25
CA LYS A 88 15.20 -12.97 0.30
C LYS A 88 14.09 -13.31 1.31
N PRO A 89 13.11 -14.19 0.98
CA PRO A 89 11.96 -14.45 1.84
C PRO A 89 12.31 -14.93 3.27
N TRP A 90 13.42 -15.66 3.43
CA TRP A 90 13.89 -16.16 4.73
C TRP A 90 14.47 -15.08 5.66
N LEU A 91 14.57 -13.83 5.18
CA LEU A 91 14.95 -12.65 5.98
C LEU A 91 13.71 -11.87 6.47
N MET A 92 12.51 -12.27 6.04
CA MET A 92 11.25 -11.64 6.46
C MET A 92 10.77 -12.24 7.78
N ASN A 93 9.95 -11.46 8.49
CA ASN A 93 9.27 -11.93 9.70
C ASN A 93 7.98 -12.66 9.30
N TYR A 94 7.72 -13.81 9.94
CA TYR A 94 6.51 -14.60 9.77
C TYR A 94 5.79 -14.73 11.12
N PRO A 95 4.44 -14.73 11.12
CA PRO A 95 3.64 -14.87 12.35
C PRO A 95 3.63 -16.30 12.91
N VAL A 96 4.31 -17.23 12.23
CA VAL A 96 4.36 -18.66 12.53
C VAL A 96 5.78 -19.18 12.39
N LYS A 97 6.07 -20.32 13.01
CA LYS A 97 7.36 -20.99 12.85
C LYS A 97 7.51 -21.50 11.42
N VAL A 98 8.58 -21.07 10.75
CA VAL A 98 8.93 -21.55 9.40
C VAL A 98 9.70 -22.88 9.51
N THR A 99 9.27 -23.89 8.76
CA THR A 99 9.88 -25.22 8.62
C THR A 99 10.15 -25.51 7.15
N GLU A 100 10.99 -26.50 6.84
CA GLU A 100 11.25 -26.93 5.45
C GLU A 100 9.96 -27.32 4.70
N GLU A 101 8.99 -27.87 5.42
CA GLU A 101 7.72 -28.32 4.85
C GLU A 101 6.75 -27.17 4.52
N ASN A 102 6.71 -26.12 5.36
CA ASN A 102 5.76 -25.01 5.19
C ASN A 102 6.35 -23.83 4.43
N ALA A 103 7.67 -23.68 4.39
CA ALA A 103 8.35 -22.57 3.73
C ALA A 103 7.91 -22.40 2.26
N PRO A 104 7.76 -23.47 1.44
CA PRO A 104 7.33 -23.35 0.05
C PRO A 104 5.94 -22.73 -0.12
N LYS A 105 5.09 -22.78 0.92
CA LYS A 105 3.75 -22.18 0.94
C LYS A 105 3.75 -20.80 1.63
N LEU A 106 4.52 -20.62 2.71
CA LEU A 106 4.57 -19.36 3.45
C LEU A 106 5.25 -18.23 2.68
N TYR A 107 6.36 -18.52 1.98
CA TYR A 107 7.13 -17.49 1.28
C TYR A 107 6.32 -16.85 0.13
N PRO A 108 5.64 -17.61 -0.76
CA PRO A 108 4.75 -17.00 -1.75
C PRO A 108 3.62 -16.18 -1.13
N LEU A 109 3.06 -16.61 0.01
CA LEU A 109 2.01 -15.87 0.71
C LEU A 109 2.51 -14.51 1.22
N ALA A 110 3.73 -14.45 1.75
CA ALA A 110 4.34 -13.19 2.19
C ALA A 110 4.60 -12.24 1.01
N LEU A 111 5.14 -12.75 -0.09
CA LEU A 111 5.36 -11.95 -1.31
C LEU A 111 4.04 -11.44 -1.90
N ARG A 112 3.01 -12.29 -1.95
CA ARG A 112 1.67 -11.93 -2.41
C ARG A 112 1.04 -10.87 -1.51
N MET A 113 1.18 -11.01 -0.19
CA MET A 113 0.72 -10.00 0.78
C MET A 113 1.34 -8.64 0.48
N LEU A 114 2.67 -8.58 0.32
CA LEU A 114 3.38 -7.34 -0.01
C LEU A 114 2.91 -6.76 -1.34
N SER A 115 2.75 -7.59 -2.39
CA SER A 115 2.30 -7.14 -3.71
C SER A 115 0.90 -6.52 -3.67
N VAL A 116 -0.06 -7.21 -3.04
CA VAL A 116 -1.44 -6.73 -2.91
C VAL A 116 -1.51 -5.47 -2.06
N MET A 117 -0.85 -5.48 -0.89
CA MET A 117 -0.82 -4.31 0.00
C MET A 117 -0.19 -3.10 -0.70
N ASN A 118 0.92 -3.29 -1.41
CA ASN A 118 1.59 -2.21 -2.14
C ASN A 118 0.70 -1.62 -3.24
N PHE A 119 -0.03 -2.47 -3.98
CA PHE A 119 -0.99 -2.01 -4.99
C PHE A 119 -2.17 -1.25 -4.38
N CYS A 120 -2.73 -1.74 -3.27
CA CYS A 120 -3.84 -1.07 -2.59
C CYS A 120 -3.40 0.28 -2.00
N PHE A 121 -2.15 0.42 -1.53
CA PHE A 121 -1.61 1.70 -1.09
C PHE A 121 -1.56 2.75 -2.20
N VAL A 122 -1.07 2.41 -3.39
CA VAL A 122 -1.01 3.40 -4.49
C VAL A 122 -2.41 3.77 -5.00
N MET A 123 -3.35 2.83 -4.96
CA MET A 123 -4.77 3.13 -5.20
C MET A 123 -5.33 4.09 -4.14
N ALA A 124 -5.01 3.86 -2.86
CA ALA A 124 -5.44 4.75 -1.78
C ALA A 124 -4.88 6.17 -1.94
N PHE A 125 -3.60 6.31 -2.31
CA PHE A 125 -3.01 7.62 -2.62
C PHE A 125 -3.65 8.29 -3.82
N LEU A 126 -3.93 7.57 -4.91
CA LEU A 126 -4.64 8.13 -6.06
C LEU A 126 -6.04 8.64 -5.69
N ILE A 127 -6.80 7.83 -4.94
CA ILE A 127 -8.13 8.22 -4.46
C ILE A 127 -8.05 9.42 -3.52
N THR A 128 -7.02 9.48 -2.66
CA THR A 128 -6.76 10.65 -1.80
C THR A 128 -6.55 11.91 -2.62
N THR A 129 -5.70 11.88 -3.66
CA THR A 129 -5.53 13.00 -4.60
C THR A 129 -6.88 13.40 -5.21
N GLY A 130 -7.64 12.43 -5.73
CA GLY A 130 -8.93 12.68 -6.36
C GLY A 130 -9.93 13.35 -5.42
N ILE A 131 -10.05 12.88 -4.18
CA ILE A 131 -10.94 13.47 -3.17
C ILE A 131 -10.53 14.91 -2.85
N ILE A 132 -9.23 15.19 -2.68
CA ILE A 132 -8.76 16.56 -2.45
C ILE A 132 -9.16 17.48 -3.61
N LEU A 133 -8.94 17.05 -4.84
CA LEU A 133 -9.28 17.83 -6.04
C LEU A 133 -10.79 18.07 -6.18
N LEU A 134 -11.60 17.03 -5.96
CA LEU A 134 -13.07 17.14 -5.98
C LEU A 134 -13.58 18.06 -4.86
N LYS A 135 -12.92 18.03 -3.69
CA LYS A 135 -13.25 18.90 -2.57
C LYS A 135 -12.94 20.36 -2.87
N ILE A 136 -11.78 20.65 -3.48
CA ILE A 136 -11.40 21.99 -3.93
C ILE A 136 -12.43 22.55 -4.91
N LYS A 137 -12.94 21.71 -5.83
CA LYS A 137 -14.01 22.10 -6.78
C LYS A 137 -15.39 22.26 -6.15
N GLY A 138 -15.57 21.89 -4.88
CA GLY A 138 -16.88 21.91 -4.20
C GLY A 138 -17.85 20.84 -4.70
N TRP A 139 -17.37 19.80 -5.37
CA TRP A 139 -18.23 18.75 -5.96
C TRP A 139 -18.61 17.66 -4.96
N ILE A 140 -17.90 17.57 -3.84
CA ILE A 140 -18.14 16.57 -2.79
C ILE A 140 -18.24 17.22 -1.40
N ASN A 141 -18.99 16.55 -0.54
CA ASN A 141 -19.29 16.95 0.82
C ASN A 141 -18.38 16.24 1.82
N THR A 142 -18.57 16.58 3.09
CA THR A 142 -17.79 16.06 4.21
C THR A 142 -17.92 14.53 4.36
N ALA A 143 -19.11 13.98 4.12
CA ALA A 143 -19.36 12.54 4.20
C ALA A 143 -18.52 11.75 3.17
N ASP A 144 -18.33 12.30 1.97
CA ASP A 144 -17.53 11.66 0.91
C ASP A 144 -16.05 11.56 1.32
N VAL A 145 -15.56 12.53 2.08
CA VAL A 145 -14.19 12.53 2.60
C VAL A 145 -14.02 11.51 3.73
N GLN A 146 -15.04 11.22 4.54
CA GLN A 146 -14.96 10.19 5.58
C GLN A 146 -14.73 8.79 5.02
N LEU A 147 -15.19 8.53 3.79
CA LEU A 147 -14.94 7.26 3.10
C LEU A 147 -13.43 7.02 2.87
N LEU A 148 -12.61 8.08 2.84
CA LEU A 148 -11.15 7.97 2.80
C LEU A 148 -10.61 7.20 4.02
N ILE A 149 -11.13 7.48 5.21
CA ILE A 149 -10.73 6.80 6.45
C ILE A 149 -11.04 5.31 6.33
N GLY A 150 -12.26 4.99 5.84
CA GLY A 150 -12.66 3.61 5.57
C GLY A 150 -11.70 2.91 4.61
N LEU A 151 -11.30 3.56 3.51
CA LEU A 151 -10.34 3.03 2.55
C LEU A 151 -8.97 2.71 3.17
N TRP A 152 -8.44 3.61 4.01
CA TRP A 152 -7.17 3.38 4.70
C TRP A 152 -7.27 2.27 5.76
N VAL A 153 -8.40 2.18 6.47
CA VAL A 153 -8.67 1.08 7.41
C VAL A 153 -8.72 -0.26 6.66
N LEU A 154 -9.42 -0.33 5.53
CA LEU A 154 -9.50 -1.55 4.71
C LEU A 154 -8.12 -2.01 4.22
N ASN A 155 -7.24 -1.07 3.85
CA ASN A 155 -5.84 -1.38 3.53
C ASN A 155 -5.13 -2.05 4.71
N GLY A 156 -5.35 -1.57 5.93
CA GLY A 156 -4.79 -2.13 7.17
C GLY A 156 -5.30 -3.54 7.50
N LEU A 157 -6.42 -3.99 6.94
CA LEU A 157 -6.94 -5.35 7.14
C LEU A 157 -6.27 -6.39 6.23
N ILE A 158 -5.62 -5.96 5.13
CA ILE A 158 -4.99 -6.86 4.17
C ILE A 158 -3.92 -7.75 4.85
N PRO A 159 -2.97 -7.22 5.65
CA PRO A 159 -2.00 -8.06 6.36
C PRO A 159 -2.66 -9.09 7.27
N LEU A 160 -3.75 -8.74 7.96
CA LEU A 160 -4.44 -9.63 8.89
C LEU A 160 -5.01 -10.85 8.15
N TYR A 161 -5.59 -10.64 6.96
CA TYR A 161 -6.05 -11.73 6.11
C TYR A 161 -4.92 -12.68 5.69
N TYR A 162 -3.74 -12.15 5.33
CA TYR A 162 -2.60 -13.00 4.98
C TYR A 162 -1.96 -13.68 6.19
N VAL A 163 -1.94 -13.02 7.35
CA VAL A 163 -1.52 -13.64 8.62
C VAL A 163 -2.41 -14.83 8.95
N TYR A 164 -3.74 -14.68 8.85
CA TYR A 164 -4.69 -15.78 9.01
C TYR A 164 -4.35 -16.95 8.07
N LYS A 165 -4.12 -16.68 6.78
CA LYS A 165 -3.72 -17.74 5.82
C LYS A 165 -2.41 -18.43 6.18
N MET A 166 -1.40 -17.69 6.64
CA MET A 166 -0.14 -18.26 7.08
C MET A 166 -0.32 -19.16 8.32
N VAL A 167 -1.22 -18.77 9.24
CA VAL A 167 -1.57 -19.59 10.40
C VAL A 167 -2.25 -20.89 9.99
N VAL A 168 -3.17 -20.86 9.03
CA VAL A 168 -3.82 -22.06 8.50
C VAL A 168 -2.79 -23.01 7.87
N VAL A 169 -1.92 -22.50 7.01
CA VAL A 169 -0.85 -23.30 6.37
C VAL A 169 0.06 -23.97 7.41
N ALA A 170 0.39 -23.27 8.50
CA ALA A 170 1.23 -23.84 9.55
C ALA A 170 0.52 -24.92 10.39
N ARG A 171 -0.81 -24.89 10.49
CA ARG A 171 -1.60 -25.88 11.24
C ARG A 171 -1.85 -27.17 10.45
N GLU A 172 -1.97 -27.09 9.13
CA GLU A 172 -2.20 -28.25 8.25
C GLU A 172 -0.98 -29.19 8.14
N GLN A 173 0.16 -28.82 8.72
CA GLN A 173 1.41 -29.58 8.70
C GLN A 173 1.87 -30.02 10.09
N VAL A 174 0.96 -30.00 11.07
CA VAL A 174 1.14 -30.58 12.41
C VAL A 174 0.44 -31.92 12.47
#